data_AF-A0A2V6KX78-F1
#
_entry.id   AF-A0A2V6KX78-F1
#
_cell.length_a   1.000
_cell.length_b   1.000
_cell.length_c   1.000
_cell.angle_alpha   90.00
_cell.angle_beta   90.00
_cell.angle_gamma   90.00
#
_symmetry.space_group_name_H-M   'P 1'
#
loop_
_entity.id
_entity.type
_entity.pdbx_description
1 polymer ?
#
loop_
_entity_poly.entity_id
_entity_poly.type
_entity_poly.pdbx_seq_one_letter_code
_entity_poly.pdbx_strand_id
1 'polypeptide(L)'
;MVVAGHEPPDFDVGFDSRFCFLSVHHAIPPHEDFVVSRRLDKLAKIAAAWKHAKSRWNPYYVMKLDADDLISSRLVQWLEERGGEPGYLIKHGWVWPSGSRYLVQYTEYLDRVCASCLIMRSDLADQQGPFLTGVEGVRLDQVSLSFAASDHYSLVPGSGMTTLLLNDSHQRYAAQFAYLGHKLGSVPFKAVVYRTRNPESSSAALETGRPTLRMILGTIRRMKFIPKTLRREFALG
;
A
#
# COMPACT_ATOMS: atom_id res chain seq x y z
N MET A 1 10.87 11.16 2.53
CA MET A 1 9.43 10.83 2.47
C MET A 1 8.68 12.02 1.95
N VAL A 2 7.87 11.83 0.90
CA VAL A 2 6.89 12.85 0.45
C VAL A 2 5.52 12.38 0.90
N VAL A 3 4.78 13.25 1.59
CA VAL A 3 3.37 13.05 1.91
C VAL A 3 2.58 14.04 1.05
N ALA A 4 1.63 13.56 0.26
CA ALA A 4 0.79 14.42 -0.58
C ALA A 4 -0.66 14.41 -0.08
N GLY A 5 -1.23 15.59 0.10
CA GLY A 5 -2.59 15.78 0.60
C GLY A 5 -3.16 17.14 0.20
N HIS A 6 -4.48 17.31 0.32
CA HIS A 6 -5.11 18.61 0.04
C HIS A 6 -4.85 19.62 1.16
N GLU A 7 -4.84 19.13 2.40
CA GLU A 7 -4.70 19.95 3.61
C GLU A 7 -3.40 19.55 4.33
N PRO A 8 -2.56 20.53 4.72
CA PRO A 8 -1.38 20.24 5.52
C PRO A 8 -1.78 19.69 6.89
N PRO A 9 -0.90 18.87 7.51
CA PRO A 9 -1.12 18.43 8.88
C PRO A 9 -1.15 19.61 9.85
N ASP A 10 -1.87 19.43 10.95
CA ASP A 10 -2.01 20.40 12.05
C ASP A 10 -0.83 20.39 13.03
N PHE A 11 0.22 19.61 12.72
CA PHE A 11 1.47 19.54 13.45
C PHE A 11 2.66 19.98 12.59
N ASP A 12 3.71 20.48 13.24
CA ASP A 12 4.92 20.91 12.55
C ASP A 12 5.59 19.73 11.85
N VAL A 13 5.85 19.91 10.56
CA VAL A 13 6.50 18.96 9.67
C VAL A 13 7.89 19.41 9.22
N GLY A 14 8.36 20.57 9.68
CA GLY A 14 9.66 21.16 9.36
C GLY A 14 10.84 20.56 10.13
N PHE A 15 10.63 19.52 10.94
CA PHE A 15 11.65 18.95 11.81
C PHE A 15 12.71 18.10 11.10
N ASP A 16 12.49 17.67 9.84
CA ASP A 16 13.43 16.84 9.09
C ASP A 16 13.47 17.19 7.61
N SER A 17 14.65 17.54 7.09
CA SER A 17 14.87 17.85 5.66
C SER A 17 14.56 16.69 4.70
N ARG A 18 14.44 15.46 5.22
CA ARG A 18 14.04 14.26 4.48
C ARG A 18 12.52 14.12 4.39
N PHE A 19 11.76 14.93 5.12
CA PHE A 19 10.30 14.99 5.07
C PHE A 19 9.85 16.17 4.19
N CYS A 20 8.82 15.95 3.39
CA CYS A 20 8.16 17.02 2.64
C CYS A 20 6.65 16.75 2.61
N PHE A 21 5.86 17.74 3.00
CA PHE A 21 4.43 17.76 2.71
C PHE A 21 4.19 18.50 1.39
N LEU A 22 3.52 17.84 0.44
CA LEU A 22 3.15 18.38 -0.85
C LEU A 22 1.63 18.64 -0.87
N SER A 23 1.25 19.91 -0.76
CA SER A 23 -0.14 20.33 -0.97
C SER A 23 -0.53 20.12 -2.43
N VAL A 24 -1.63 19.40 -2.65
CA VAL A 24 -2.22 19.19 -3.98
C VAL A 24 -3.54 19.96 -4.10
N HIS A 25 -3.72 20.68 -5.20
CA HIS A 25 -4.86 21.55 -5.43
C HIS A 25 -5.77 21.10 -6.58
N HIS A 26 -5.57 19.89 -7.10
CA HIS A 26 -6.49 19.32 -8.08
C HIS A 26 -7.84 19.03 -7.43
N ALA A 27 -8.92 19.21 -8.20
CA ALA A 27 -10.24 18.78 -7.76
C ALA A 27 -10.26 17.24 -7.65
N ILE A 28 -10.96 16.73 -6.63
CA ILE A 28 -11.23 15.29 -6.53
C ILE A 28 -12.02 14.91 -7.80
N PRO A 29 -11.54 13.94 -8.60
CA PRO A 29 -12.20 13.56 -9.83
C PRO A 29 -13.66 13.15 -9.55
N PRO A 30 -14.65 13.80 -10.19
CA PRO A 30 -16.05 13.46 -9.97
C PRO A 30 -16.33 12.08 -10.55
N HIS A 31 -17.04 11.26 -9.78
CA HIS A 31 -17.47 9.92 -10.19
C HIS A 31 -18.75 9.56 -9.43
N GLU A 32 -19.64 8.79 -10.05
CA GLU A 32 -20.88 8.33 -9.41
C GLU A 32 -20.57 7.40 -8.22
N ASP A 33 -19.58 6.51 -8.40
CA ASP A 33 -19.01 5.72 -7.32
C ASP A 33 -17.92 6.50 -6.55
N PHE A 34 -18.24 6.88 -5.31
CA PHE A 34 -17.33 7.56 -4.39
C PHE A 34 -16.02 6.80 -4.12
N VAL A 35 -16.04 5.46 -4.11
CA VAL A 35 -14.83 4.64 -3.92
C VAL A 35 -13.87 4.83 -5.08
N VAL A 36 -14.39 4.95 -6.30
CA VAL A 36 -13.59 5.20 -7.50
C VAL A 36 -13.00 6.61 -7.46
N SER A 37 -13.77 7.64 -7.12
CA SER A 37 -13.25 9.01 -6.95
C SER A 37 -12.07 9.05 -5.99
N ARG A 38 -12.19 8.36 -4.85
CA ARG A 38 -11.12 8.28 -3.84
C ARG A 38 -9.87 7.56 -4.33
N ARG A 39 -10.03 6.49 -5.13
CA ARG A 39 -8.89 5.80 -5.74
C ARG A 39 -8.18 6.67 -6.77
N LEU A 40 -8.92 7.37 -7.63
CA LEU A 40 -8.35 8.30 -8.62
C LEU A 40 -7.58 9.43 -7.94
N ASP A 41 -8.17 10.04 -6.92
CA ASP A 41 -7.52 11.07 -6.13
C ASP A 41 -6.24 10.55 -5.44
N LYS A 42 -6.28 9.35 -4.86
CA LYS A 42 -5.10 8.68 -4.29
C LYS A 42 -4.00 8.49 -5.34
N LEU A 43 -4.33 8.01 -6.54
CA LEU A 43 -3.37 7.85 -7.63
C LEU A 43 -2.77 9.17 -8.08
N ALA A 44 -3.59 10.24 -8.18
CA ALA A 44 -3.12 11.58 -8.51
C ALA A 44 -2.13 12.13 -7.45
N LYS A 45 -2.43 11.92 -6.16
CA LYS A 45 -1.54 12.27 -5.05
C LYS A 45 -0.22 11.50 -5.11
N ILE A 46 -0.26 10.19 -5.35
CA ILE A 46 0.95 9.36 -5.51
C ILE A 46 1.76 9.85 -6.71
N ALA A 47 1.13 10.19 -7.83
CA ALA A 47 1.81 10.70 -9.02
C ALA A 47 2.53 12.03 -8.74
N ALA A 48 1.86 12.96 -8.03
CA ALA A 48 2.45 14.24 -7.62
C ALA A 48 3.64 14.03 -6.66
N ALA A 49 3.46 13.19 -5.65
CA ALA A 49 4.51 12.83 -4.69
C ALA A 49 5.72 12.18 -5.39
N TRP A 50 5.46 11.28 -6.35
CA TRP A 50 6.49 10.59 -7.10
C TRP A 50 7.30 11.56 -7.97
N LYS A 51 6.61 12.43 -8.72
CA LYS A 51 7.26 13.47 -9.52
C LYS A 51 8.20 14.34 -8.67
N HIS A 52 7.75 14.74 -7.48
CA HIS A 52 8.56 15.51 -6.54
C HIS A 52 9.75 14.70 -6.00
N ALA A 53 9.52 13.46 -5.57
CA ALA A 53 10.58 12.61 -5.02
C ALA A 53 11.69 12.35 -6.06
N LYS A 54 11.31 12.07 -7.32
CA LYS A 54 12.26 11.89 -8.43
C LYS A 54 13.13 13.12 -8.64
N SER A 55 12.52 14.30 -8.78
CA SER A 55 13.27 15.52 -9.06
C SER A 55 14.15 15.95 -7.89
N ARG A 56 13.69 15.73 -6.66
CA ARG A 56 14.36 16.23 -5.46
C ARG A 56 15.48 15.33 -4.95
N TRP A 57 15.33 14.02 -5.09
CA TRP A 57 16.22 13.03 -4.45
C TRP A 57 16.74 11.94 -5.38
N ASN A 58 16.13 11.74 -6.57
CA ASN A 58 16.45 10.64 -7.46
C ASN A 58 16.63 9.29 -6.72
N PRO A 59 15.60 8.83 -5.98
CA PRO A 59 15.74 7.67 -5.11
C PRO A 59 16.01 6.40 -5.91
N TYR A 60 16.68 5.42 -5.29
CA TYR A 60 16.91 4.11 -5.91
C TYR A 60 15.71 3.17 -5.75
N TYR A 61 15.00 3.27 -4.63
CA TYR A 61 13.76 2.55 -4.34
C TYR A 61 12.63 3.52 -4.01
N VAL A 62 11.41 3.13 -4.36
CA VAL A 62 10.17 3.81 -3.97
C VAL A 62 9.20 2.80 -3.34
N MET A 63 8.47 3.26 -2.32
CA MET A 63 7.41 2.50 -1.65
C MET A 63 6.17 3.39 -1.57
N LYS A 64 5.01 2.86 -2.00
CA LYS A 64 3.72 3.47 -1.72
C LYS A 64 3.38 3.20 -0.27
N LEU A 65 2.98 4.22 0.47
CA LEU A 65 2.66 4.12 1.89
C LEU A 65 1.43 4.97 2.17
N ASP A 66 0.43 4.36 2.82
CA ASP A 66 -0.72 5.10 3.33
C ASP A 66 -0.30 5.92 4.56
N ALA A 67 -0.83 7.13 4.70
CA ALA A 67 -0.35 8.11 5.68
C ALA A 67 -0.53 7.66 7.15
N ASP A 68 -1.41 6.70 7.39
CA ASP A 68 -1.71 6.12 8.71
C ASP A 68 -1.01 4.79 8.98
N ASP A 69 -0.35 4.22 7.97
CA ASP A 69 0.48 3.02 8.12
C ASP A 69 1.87 3.35 8.66
N LEU A 70 2.43 2.38 9.38
CA LEU A 70 3.75 2.54 10.00
C LEU A 70 4.73 1.54 9.41
N ILE A 71 5.94 2.00 9.16
CA ILE A 71 7.04 1.19 8.64
C ILE A 71 8.07 0.92 9.74
N SER A 72 8.69 -0.26 9.70
CA SER A 72 9.77 -0.63 10.60
C SER A 72 10.99 0.25 10.34
N SER A 73 11.59 0.81 11.40
CA SER A 73 12.84 1.58 11.32
C SER A 73 14.03 0.78 10.80
N ARG A 74 13.92 -0.55 10.71
CA ARG A 74 14.94 -1.45 10.15
C ARG A 74 14.90 -1.54 8.62
N LEU A 75 13.83 -1.07 7.99
CA LEU A 75 13.57 -1.34 6.58
C LEU A 75 14.62 -0.72 5.65
N VAL A 76 14.99 0.54 5.91
CA VAL A 76 15.96 1.26 5.08
C VAL A 76 17.34 0.64 5.18
N GLN A 77 17.81 0.34 6.39
CA GLN A 77 19.11 -0.33 6.60
C GLN A 77 19.13 -1.70 5.90
N TRP A 78 18.05 -2.47 6.00
CA TRP A 78 17.96 -3.76 5.32
C TRP A 78 18.01 -3.65 3.79
N LEU A 79 17.37 -2.62 3.22
CA LEU A 79 17.45 -2.33 1.78
C LEU A 79 18.86 -1.89 1.35
N GLU A 80 19.59 -1.19 2.20
CA GLU A 80 20.97 -0.79 1.91
C GLU A 80 21.91 -2.00 1.89
N GLU A 81 21.76 -2.90 2.86
CA GLU A 81 22.63 -4.10 2.99
C GLU A 81 22.30 -5.20 1.98
N ARG A 82 21.04 -5.34 1.57
CA ARG A 82 20.55 -6.48 0.76
C ARG A 82 19.77 -6.08 -0.50
N GLY A 83 19.76 -4.79 -0.80
CA GLY A 83 19.18 -4.24 -2.01
C GLY A 83 19.78 -4.84 -3.28
N GLY A 84 19.14 -4.56 -4.40
CA GLY A 84 19.58 -5.00 -5.73
C GLY A 84 18.47 -5.64 -6.54
N GLU A 85 17.44 -6.19 -5.88
CA GLU A 85 16.31 -6.80 -6.57
C GLU A 85 15.42 -5.74 -7.24
N PRO A 86 14.71 -6.11 -8.32
CA PRO A 86 13.68 -5.27 -8.96
C PRO A 86 12.64 -4.70 -7.98
N GLY A 87 12.30 -5.46 -6.95
CA GLY A 87 11.39 -5.05 -5.90
C GLY A 87 11.23 -6.10 -4.82
N TYR A 88 10.59 -5.73 -3.72
CA TYR A 88 10.36 -6.58 -2.57
C TYR A 88 8.90 -6.51 -2.11
N LEU A 89 8.31 -7.67 -1.89
CA LEU A 89 6.97 -7.81 -1.33
C LEU A 89 7.05 -8.06 0.19
N ILE A 90 6.28 -7.30 0.95
CA ILE A 90 6.11 -7.44 2.40
C ILE A 90 4.84 -8.24 2.64
N LYS A 91 4.97 -9.55 2.92
CA LYS A 91 3.84 -10.41 3.26
C LYS A 91 3.55 -10.46 4.76
N HIS A 92 4.60 -10.35 5.56
CA HIS A 92 4.52 -10.41 7.02
C HIS A 92 4.36 -9.01 7.59
N GLY A 93 3.39 -8.83 8.48
CA GLY A 93 3.15 -7.54 9.11
C GLY A 93 2.26 -7.63 10.34
N TRP A 94 1.82 -6.46 10.77
CA TRP A 94 0.87 -6.29 11.85
C TRP A 94 -0.37 -5.58 11.33
N VAL A 95 -1.53 -5.96 11.83
CA VAL A 95 -2.78 -5.24 11.66
C VAL A 95 -3.12 -4.63 13.01
N TRP A 96 -3.30 -3.32 13.05
CA TRP A 96 -3.62 -2.58 14.26
C TRP A 96 -5.04 -2.05 14.17
N PRO A 97 -6.00 -2.68 14.88
CA PRO A 97 -7.39 -2.22 14.86
C PRO A 97 -7.55 -0.85 15.50
N SER A 98 -8.32 0.03 14.86
CA SER A 98 -8.75 1.29 15.48
C SER A 98 -9.40 1.04 16.85
N GLY A 99 -9.03 1.86 17.83
CA GLY A 99 -9.47 1.73 19.23
C GLY A 99 -8.65 0.76 20.09
N SER A 100 -7.80 -0.10 19.51
CA SER A 100 -6.90 -0.97 20.28
C SER A 100 -5.68 -0.19 20.77
N ARG A 101 -5.46 -0.10 22.09
CA ARG A 101 -4.27 0.59 22.66
C ARG A 101 -3.05 -0.31 22.86
N TYR A 102 -3.29 -1.60 23.06
CA TYR A 102 -2.25 -2.52 23.56
C TYR A 102 -2.10 -3.77 22.71
N LEU A 103 -2.97 -3.99 21.73
CA LEU A 103 -2.99 -5.22 20.94
C LEU A 103 -2.86 -4.94 19.44
N VAL A 104 -2.04 -5.77 18.80
CA VAL A 104 -1.92 -5.87 17.34
C VAL A 104 -2.13 -7.31 16.91
N GLN A 105 -2.57 -7.51 15.69
CA GLN A 105 -2.74 -8.84 15.09
C GLN A 105 -1.61 -9.11 14.10
N TYR A 106 -0.92 -10.23 14.24
CA TYR A 106 0.01 -10.70 13.21
C TYR A 106 -0.71 -11.11 11.92
N THR A 107 -0.12 -10.84 10.76
CA THR A 107 -0.58 -11.34 9.46
C THR A 107 0.58 -11.84 8.60
N GLU A 108 0.31 -12.89 7.82
CA GLU A 108 1.18 -13.46 6.78
C GLU A 108 0.75 -13.08 5.37
N TYR A 109 -0.27 -12.23 5.30
CA TYR A 109 -1.01 -11.88 4.11
C TYR A 109 -1.22 -10.36 4.05
N LEU A 110 -0.21 -9.57 4.43
CA LEU A 110 -0.29 -8.11 4.41
C LEU A 110 -0.60 -7.60 3.00
N ASP A 111 -0.03 -8.25 1.98
CA ASP A 111 -0.28 -8.06 0.55
C ASP A 111 -1.71 -8.37 0.11
N ARG A 112 -2.55 -8.93 0.99
CA ARG A 112 -3.99 -9.08 0.72
C ARG A 112 -4.81 -7.91 1.25
N VAL A 113 -4.32 -7.19 2.25
CA VAL A 113 -5.11 -6.24 3.03
C VAL A 113 -4.66 -4.79 2.90
N CYS A 114 -3.41 -4.55 2.47
CA CYS A 114 -2.86 -3.21 2.39
C CYS A 114 -1.91 -3.04 1.19
N ALA A 115 -1.95 -1.86 0.56
CA ALA A 115 -1.08 -1.48 -0.55
C ALA A 115 0.32 -1.04 -0.12
N SER A 116 0.52 -0.71 1.17
CA SER A 116 1.79 -0.42 1.83
C SER A 116 2.66 -1.67 1.99
N CYS A 117 2.73 -2.53 0.98
CA CYS A 117 3.44 -3.81 1.03
C CYS A 117 4.47 -3.99 -0.09
N LEU A 118 4.65 -3.00 -0.96
CA LEU A 118 5.56 -3.09 -2.12
C LEU A 118 6.61 -2.00 -2.10
N ILE A 119 7.85 -2.45 -2.21
CA ILE A 119 9.02 -1.63 -2.49
C ILE A 119 9.46 -1.97 -3.92
N MET A 120 9.67 -0.99 -4.78
CA MET A 120 10.07 -1.19 -6.17
C MET A 120 11.25 -0.31 -6.53
N ARG A 121 12.14 -0.81 -7.39
CA ARG A 121 13.24 -0.03 -7.93
C ARG A 121 12.68 1.11 -8.77
N SER A 122 13.26 2.29 -8.61
CA SER A 122 12.69 3.54 -9.12
C SER A 122 12.68 3.65 -10.65
N ASP A 123 13.57 2.94 -11.35
CA ASP A 123 13.57 2.80 -12.81
C ASP A 123 12.40 1.95 -13.33
N LEU A 124 11.84 1.06 -12.50
CA LEU A 124 10.69 0.23 -12.85
C LEU A 124 9.36 0.92 -12.55
N ALA A 125 9.36 1.92 -11.67
CA ALA A 125 8.15 2.59 -11.20
C ALA A 125 7.31 3.22 -12.33
N ASP A 126 7.95 3.69 -13.39
CA ASP A 126 7.30 4.31 -14.55
C ASP A 126 7.06 3.34 -15.71
N GLN A 127 7.48 2.08 -15.60
CA GLN A 127 7.23 1.09 -16.65
C GLN A 127 5.73 0.81 -16.76
N GLN A 128 5.24 0.78 -17.99
CA GLN A 128 3.83 0.65 -18.28
C GLN A 128 3.42 -0.80 -18.49
N GLY A 129 2.21 -1.12 -18.06
CA GLY A 129 1.57 -2.39 -18.30
C GLY A 129 0.07 -2.33 -18.01
N PRO A 130 -0.66 -3.44 -18.22
CA PRO A 130 -2.10 -3.53 -17.98
C PRO A 130 -2.35 -3.68 -16.46
N PHE A 131 -2.07 -2.62 -15.70
CA PHE A 131 -2.04 -2.65 -14.23
C PHE A 131 -3.21 -1.94 -13.56
N LEU A 132 -4.13 -1.37 -14.34
CA LEU A 132 -5.36 -0.74 -13.85
C LEU A 132 -6.52 -1.75 -13.95
N THR A 133 -7.12 -2.13 -12.83
CA THR A 133 -8.07 -3.26 -12.77
C THR A 133 -9.45 -2.88 -12.21
N GLY A 134 -9.52 -1.89 -11.33
CA GLY A 134 -10.71 -1.57 -10.53
C GLY A 134 -11.02 -0.07 -10.40
N VAL A 135 -10.34 0.79 -11.15
CA VAL A 135 -10.66 2.22 -11.29
C VAL A 135 -11.25 2.43 -12.70
N GLU A 136 -12.45 3.00 -12.77
CA GLU A 136 -13.14 3.20 -14.05
C GLU A 136 -12.31 4.00 -15.06
N GLY A 137 -12.39 3.56 -16.31
CA GLY A 137 -11.43 3.79 -17.41
C GLY A 137 -11.11 2.49 -18.14
N VAL A 138 -11.33 1.37 -17.45
CA VAL A 138 -11.18 0.01 -17.95
C VAL A 138 -12.54 -0.68 -17.88
N ARG A 139 -13.26 -0.72 -19.00
CA ARG A 139 -14.51 -1.50 -19.07
C ARG A 139 -14.17 -2.98 -19.20
N LEU A 140 -13.88 -3.60 -18.07
CA LEU A 140 -13.80 -5.05 -17.98
C LEU A 140 -15.16 -5.62 -18.39
N ASP A 141 -15.16 -6.58 -19.31
CA ASP A 141 -16.37 -7.33 -19.61
C ASP A 141 -16.77 -8.23 -18.42
N GLN A 142 -17.96 -8.81 -18.48
CA GLN A 142 -18.48 -9.65 -17.40
C GLN A 142 -17.57 -10.84 -17.08
N VAL A 143 -16.87 -11.38 -18.09
CA VAL A 143 -15.92 -12.48 -17.94
C VAL A 143 -14.71 -12.02 -17.13
N SER A 144 -14.15 -10.86 -17.47
CA SER A 144 -12.97 -10.28 -16.83
C SER A 144 -13.27 -9.81 -15.41
N LEU A 145 -14.47 -9.29 -15.14
CA LEU A 145 -14.96 -9.02 -13.79
C LEU A 145 -15.06 -10.30 -12.96
N SER A 146 -15.62 -11.38 -13.54
CA SER A 146 -15.74 -12.68 -12.86
C SER A 146 -14.36 -13.32 -12.62
N PHE A 147 -13.43 -13.14 -13.55
CA PHE A 147 -12.03 -13.52 -13.39
C PHE A 147 -11.37 -12.72 -12.26
N ALA A 148 -11.52 -11.40 -12.24
CA ALA A 148 -10.93 -10.55 -11.20
C ALA A 148 -11.44 -10.89 -9.79
N ALA A 149 -12.69 -11.33 -9.69
CA ALA A 149 -13.32 -11.76 -8.44
C ALA A 149 -12.86 -13.17 -7.98
N SER A 150 -12.49 -14.05 -8.91
CA SER A 150 -12.08 -15.42 -8.58
C SER A 150 -10.55 -15.58 -8.47
N ASP A 151 -9.79 -14.75 -9.19
CA ASP A 151 -8.33 -14.70 -9.14
C ASP A 151 -7.84 -13.29 -8.81
N HIS A 152 -7.36 -13.13 -7.59
CA HIS A 152 -6.85 -11.87 -7.05
C HIS A 152 -5.37 -11.62 -7.37
N TYR A 153 -4.63 -12.60 -7.88
CA TYR A 153 -3.17 -12.52 -8.05
C TYR A 153 -2.72 -12.35 -9.49
N SER A 154 -3.47 -12.89 -10.45
CA SER A 154 -3.13 -12.80 -11.88
C SER A 154 -3.33 -11.40 -12.46
N LEU A 155 -2.84 -11.14 -13.66
CA LEU A 155 -3.32 -9.98 -14.43
C LEU A 155 -4.72 -10.25 -14.95
N VAL A 156 -5.55 -9.21 -15.04
CA VAL A 156 -6.92 -9.35 -15.53
C VAL A 156 -6.95 -9.00 -17.02
N PRO A 157 -7.50 -9.88 -17.88
CA PRO A 157 -7.74 -9.52 -19.28
C PRO A 157 -8.54 -8.24 -19.39
N GLY A 158 -8.15 -7.36 -20.31
CA GLY A 158 -8.81 -6.08 -20.48
C GLY A 158 -8.37 -4.99 -19.49
N SER A 159 -7.47 -5.26 -18.54
CA SER A 159 -6.88 -4.24 -17.66
C SER A 159 -6.29 -3.04 -18.43
N GLY A 160 -6.44 -1.85 -17.87
CA GLY A 160 -5.99 -0.60 -18.47
C GLY A 160 -4.50 -0.35 -18.29
N MET A 161 -3.94 0.42 -19.21
CA MET A 161 -2.53 0.82 -19.18
C MET A 161 -2.28 1.88 -18.11
N THR A 162 -1.30 1.63 -17.25
CA THR A 162 -0.77 2.59 -16.28
C THR A 162 0.67 2.21 -15.93
N THR A 163 1.35 3.01 -15.11
CA THR A 163 2.68 2.67 -14.62
C THR A 163 2.63 1.68 -13.47
N LEU A 164 3.72 0.96 -13.25
CA LEU A 164 3.85 0.02 -12.14
C LEU A 164 3.60 0.67 -10.78
N LEU A 165 4.00 1.94 -10.60
CA LEU A 165 3.69 2.69 -9.38
C LEU A 165 2.21 3.08 -9.30
N LEU A 166 1.59 3.48 -10.40
CA LEU A 166 0.22 4.01 -10.45
C LEU A 166 -0.83 2.93 -10.75
N ASN A 167 -0.62 1.72 -10.22
CA ASN A 167 -1.62 0.65 -10.21
C ASN A 167 -2.61 0.78 -9.03
N ASP A 168 -3.75 0.13 -9.17
CA ASP A 168 -4.88 0.21 -8.23
C ASP A 168 -5.14 -1.09 -7.44
N SER A 169 -4.27 -2.10 -7.57
CA SER A 169 -4.47 -3.41 -6.96
C SER A 169 -3.17 -3.98 -6.40
N HIS A 170 -3.08 -4.02 -5.08
CA HIS A 170 -1.91 -4.52 -4.36
C HIS A 170 -1.76 -6.04 -4.36
N GLN A 171 -2.85 -6.78 -4.59
CA GLN A 171 -2.81 -8.24 -4.66
C GLN A 171 -2.13 -8.76 -5.93
N ARG A 172 -2.01 -7.92 -6.97
CA ARG A 172 -1.52 -8.29 -8.30
C ARG A 172 -0.05 -7.95 -8.54
N TYR A 173 0.66 -7.39 -7.55
CA TYR A 173 2.05 -6.93 -7.70
C TYR A 173 2.99 -8.00 -8.27
N ALA A 174 2.87 -9.26 -7.84
CA ALA A 174 3.71 -10.33 -8.37
C ALA A 174 3.49 -10.57 -9.88
N ALA A 175 2.24 -10.54 -10.34
CA ALA A 175 1.92 -10.70 -11.76
C ALA A 175 2.30 -9.46 -12.59
N GLN A 176 2.16 -8.26 -12.02
CA GLN A 176 2.59 -7.01 -12.67
C GLN A 176 4.11 -6.98 -12.89
N PHE A 177 4.90 -7.43 -11.91
CA PHE A 177 6.34 -7.59 -12.07
C PHE A 177 6.71 -8.69 -13.07
N ALA A 178 6.02 -9.84 -13.01
CA ALA A 178 6.27 -10.94 -13.93
C ALA A 178 5.99 -10.56 -15.39
N TYR A 179 4.97 -9.73 -15.63
CA TYR A 179 4.68 -9.15 -16.95
C TYR A 179 5.85 -8.34 -17.51
N LEU A 180 6.57 -7.63 -16.65
CA LEU A 180 7.77 -6.88 -17.01
C LEU A 180 9.05 -7.74 -17.03
N GLY A 181 8.93 -9.06 -16.85
CA GLY A 181 10.08 -9.98 -16.83
C GLY A 181 10.86 -9.95 -15.51
N HIS A 182 10.29 -9.44 -14.44
CA HIS A 182 10.94 -9.31 -13.13
C HIS A 182 10.31 -10.21 -12.08
N LYS A 183 11.13 -10.66 -11.13
CA LYS A 183 10.68 -11.39 -9.94
C LYS A 183 10.79 -10.48 -8.72
N LEU A 184 9.81 -10.59 -7.82
CA LEU A 184 9.87 -9.91 -6.52
C LEU A 184 10.67 -10.74 -5.51
N GLY A 185 11.57 -10.06 -4.81
CA GLY A 185 12.12 -10.54 -3.54
C GLY A 185 11.07 -10.47 -2.43
N SER A 186 11.44 -10.91 -1.23
CA SER A 186 10.57 -10.85 -0.05
C SER A 186 11.30 -10.21 1.12
N VAL A 187 10.59 -9.36 1.87
CA VAL A 187 11.13 -8.79 3.12
C VAL A 187 10.99 -9.86 4.23
N PRO A 188 12.09 -10.27 4.89
CA PRO A 188 12.10 -11.44 5.77
C PRO A 188 11.61 -11.14 7.19
N PHE A 189 11.07 -9.95 7.43
CA PHE A 189 10.55 -9.52 8.72
C PHE A 189 9.27 -8.72 8.56
N LYS A 190 8.60 -8.48 9.69
CA LYS A 190 7.36 -7.71 9.76
C LYS A 190 7.72 -6.25 9.59
N ALA A 191 7.59 -5.74 8.38
CA ALA A 191 8.09 -4.40 8.07
C ALA A 191 7.01 -3.31 8.17
N VAL A 192 5.74 -3.69 8.32
CA VAL A 192 4.61 -2.75 8.26
C VAL A 192 3.58 -3.07 9.33
N VAL A 193 3.03 -2.02 9.93
CA VAL A 193 1.79 -2.04 10.72
C VAL A 193 0.71 -1.34 9.90
N TYR A 194 -0.26 -2.12 9.44
CA TYR A 194 -1.46 -1.65 8.76
C TYR A 194 -2.51 -1.21 9.78
N ARG A 195 -2.95 0.06 9.75
CA ARG A 195 -4.03 0.52 10.63
C ARG A 195 -5.41 0.32 9.98
N THR A 196 -6.31 -0.38 10.66
CA THR A 196 -7.68 -0.57 10.13
C THR A 196 -8.64 0.48 10.64
N ARG A 197 -9.67 0.80 9.83
CA ARG A 197 -10.79 1.70 10.19
C ARG A 197 -10.34 3.11 10.59
N ASN A 198 -9.43 3.70 9.82
CA ASN A 198 -9.38 5.14 9.69
C ASN A 198 -10.62 5.56 8.85
N PRO A 199 -11.50 6.47 9.33
CA PRO A 199 -12.64 6.95 8.55
C PRO A 199 -12.23 7.51 7.18
N GLU A 200 -10.98 7.98 7.07
CA GLU A 200 -10.33 8.43 5.83
C GLU A 200 -9.66 7.31 5.02
N SER A 201 -9.93 6.02 5.27
CA SER A 201 -9.37 4.90 4.52
C SER A 201 -10.41 4.24 3.60
N SER A 202 -9.98 3.82 2.40
CA SER A 202 -10.85 3.20 1.38
C SER A 202 -11.14 1.71 1.63
N SER A 203 -10.58 1.13 2.70
CA SER A 203 -10.64 -0.31 2.99
C SER A 203 -11.78 -0.74 3.94
N ALA A 204 -12.71 0.17 4.25
CA ALA A 204 -13.84 -0.09 5.16
C ALA A 204 -14.85 -1.15 4.67
N ALA A 205 -14.70 -1.69 3.45
CA ALA A 205 -15.77 -2.40 2.74
C ALA A 205 -15.67 -3.95 2.72
N LEU A 206 -14.96 -4.60 3.64
CA LEU A 206 -14.80 -6.07 3.60
C LEU A 206 -15.05 -6.76 4.95
N GLU A 207 -16.27 -6.68 5.48
CA GLU A 207 -16.77 -7.63 6.50
C GLU A 207 -18.28 -7.89 6.33
N THR A 208 -18.68 -8.68 5.32
CA THR A 208 -20.09 -9.07 5.06
C THR A 208 -20.42 -10.51 5.51
N GLY A 209 -19.86 -10.97 6.64
CA GLY A 209 -20.17 -12.30 7.17
C GLY A 209 -19.93 -12.45 8.67
N ARG A 210 -20.77 -13.23 9.35
CA ARG A 210 -20.53 -13.61 10.75
C ARG A 210 -19.24 -14.45 10.82
N PRO A 211 -18.24 -14.05 11.64
CA PRO A 211 -17.00 -14.80 11.72
C PRO A 211 -17.24 -16.18 12.33
N THR A 212 -16.66 -17.22 11.72
CA THR A 212 -16.74 -18.59 12.27
C THR A 212 -15.90 -18.73 13.54
N LEU A 213 -16.20 -19.69 14.41
CA LEU A 213 -15.39 -19.98 15.60
C LEU A 213 -13.91 -20.22 15.28
N ARG A 214 -13.63 -20.89 14.14
CA ARG A 214 -12.26 -21.10 13.65
C ARG A 214 -11.57 -19.78 13.30
N MET A 215 -12.28 -18.84 12.69
CA MET A 215 -11.77 -17.50 12.41
C MET A 215 -11.50 -16.72 13.69
N ILE A 216 -12.42 -16.78 14.67
CA ILE A 216 -12.28 -16.12 15.98
C ILE A 216 -11.06 -16.66 16.73
N LEU A 217 -10.92 -17.99 16.86
CA LEU A 217 -9.76 -18.62 17.49
C LEU A 217 -8.46 -18.28 16.77
N GLY A 218 -8.49 -18.26 15.43
CA GLY A 218 -7.35 -17.85 14.61
C GLY A 218 -6.95 -16.40 14.89
N THR A 219 -7.91 -15.49 15.00
CA THR A 219 -7.68 -14.09 15.35
C THR A 219 -7.05 -13.98 16.72
N ILE A 220 -7.62 -14.62 17.75
CA ILE A 220 -7.08 -14.60 19.13
C ILE A 220 -5.62 -15.09 19.16
N ARG A 221 -5.28 -16.18 18.45
CA ARG A 221 -3.90 -16.70 18.41
C ARG A 221 -2.89 -15.72 17.77
N ARG A 222 -3.35 -14.92 16.82
CA ARG A 222 -2.55 -13.91 16.13
C ARG A 222 -2.48 -12.58 16.88
N MET A 223 -3.37 -12.34 17.84
CA MET A 223 -3.29 -11.18 18.72
C MET A 223 -2.02 -11.24 19.58
N LYS A 224 -1.31 -10.13 19.65
CA LYS A 224 -0.12 -9.93 20.46
C LYS A 224 -0.23 -8.61 21.19
N PHE A 225 0.24 -8.59 22.44
CA PHE A 225 0.52 -7.33 23.11
C PHE A 225 1.58 -6.55 22.34
N ILE A 226 1.52 -5.22 22.41
CA ILE A 226 2.49 -4.31 21.83
C ILE A 226 3.65 -4.14 22.85
N PRO A 227 4.79 -4.84 22.69
CA PRO A 227 5.93 -4.66 23.59
C PRO A 227 6.65 -3.33 23.32
N LYS A 228 7.47 -2.87 24.28
CA LYS A 228 8.32 -1.68 24.12
C LYS A 228 9.25 -1.74 22.91
N THR A 229 9.66 -2.93 22.48
CA THR A 229 10.47 -3.11 21.26
C THR A 229 9.68 -2.75 20.01
N LEU A 230 8.44 -3.24 19.89
CA LEU A 230 7.55 -2.92 18.77
C LEU A 230 7.17 -1.44 18.75
N ARG A 231 6.94 -0.84 19.94
CA ARG A 231 6.70 0.60 20.05
C ARG A 231 7.86 1.44 19.49
N ARG A 232 9.10 1.07 19.83
CA ARG A 232 10.29 1.77 19.33
C ARG A 232 10.51 1.54 17.84
N GLU A 233 10.30 0.31 17.37
CA GLU A 233 10.52 -0.06 15.96
C GLU A 233 9.59 0.69 15.00
N PHE A 234 8.33 0.89 15.39
CA PHE A 234 7.29 1.50 14.56
C PHE A 234 6.85 2.89 15.03
N ALA A 235 7.55 3.48 16.00
CA ALA A 235 7.17 4.74 16.63
C ALA A 235 5.71 4.76 17.15
N LEU A 236 5.27 3.68 17.81
CA LEU A 236 3.93 3.58 18.39
C LEU A 236 3.87 4.38 19.70
N GLY A 237 3.14 5.50 19.68
CA GLY A 237 2.78 6.30 20.86
C GLY A 237 2.01 5.52 21.92
#